data_AF-A0A254R8F1-F1
#
_entry.id   AF-A0A254R8F1-F1
#
_cell.length_a   1.000
_cell.length_b   1.000
_cell.length_c   1.000
_cell.angle_alpha   90.00
_cell.angle_beta   90.00
_cell.angle_gamma   90.00
#
_symmetry.space_group_name_H-M   'P 1'
#
loop_
_entity.id
_entity.type
_entity.pdbx_description
1 polymer ?
#
loop_
_entity_poly.entity_id
_entity_poly.type
_entity_poly.pdbx_seq_one_letter_code
_entity_poly.pdbx_strand_id
1 'polypeptide(L)'
;MKAIRILGAVAAMGLATPVVAKDIALVVVNSDYDRVSDIRGSRFDRFFSETLEGAGFTVFRGADMSGAEMQRLAADFADEVQDGDDNRIVIVLAGHMAETPSGGWLLGRTVDEPNAFGIGGAALPLAPLAELAATAPGQAVVLLAYPDTELDGGFGFVSGGVDFEAPQGVTVARGSADDLLSLLRDGLLQPGASYAAALDQAGRGVQAEGYISTASGLTGAAAGDTPAPTPPRDDPDTQEIAYWSAVRDIGTVEALESYLERYPNGKFAADARRMIEDAKAAPVRQAEAIEKALNLNRDQRRQIQRNLALIGFDPRGIDGIFGPATRTAIGAWQSANNYERTTYLTAAQIDRIQSAADVRAAQLEREAAERRAAEERADRAYWRDLGQGADEASLRAYLKRYPDGVYSEVARERLDAIEAERADQVRREERLAWQETEQRNTIQAYQEFLNRFPQSPFAETARARIAELQDDRNNAAQREEAQRIENQVAGNPVTRLLVERRLEQLGFEPGAIDGQFDRAARRAIRRFQQSQGIQVTGFINQETMVRLLAVR
;
A
#
# COMPACT_ATOMS: atom_id res chain seq x y z
N MET A 1 67.78 -91.90 -32.50
CA MET A 1 66.58 -91.17 -32.97
C MET A 1 65.71 -90.84 -31.76
N LYS A 2 65.26 -89.59 -31.66
CA LYS A 2 64.53 -89.00 -30.51
C LYS A 2 63.15 -89.62 -30.31
N ALA A 3 62.74 -89.77 -29.04
CA ALA A 3 61.50 -89.25 -28.43
C ALA A 3 61.14 -90.12 -27.20
N ILE A 4 61.42 -89.63 -25.98
CA ILE A 4 60.53 -88.86 -25.08
C ILE A 4 59.66 -89.79 -24.22
N ARG A 5 59.96 -89.75 -22.91
CA ARG A 5 59.25 -90.38 -21.80
C ARG A 5 57.96 -89.60 -21.50
N ILE A 6 56.83 -90.29 -21.34
CA ILE A 6 55.61 -89.74 -20.75
C ILE A 6 55.49 -90.33 -19.34
N LEU A 7 55.57 -89.48 -18.33
CA LEU A 7 55.25 -89.78 -16.94
C LEU A 7 53.82 -89.27 -16.69
N GLY A 8 52.93 -90.17 -16.27
CA GLY A 8 51.55 -89.83 -15.93
C GLY A 8 51.47 -89.09 -14.59
N ALA A 9 50.72 -88.00 -14.57
CA ALA A 9 50.32 -87.28 -13.37
C ALA A 9 48.80 -87.36 -13.21
N VAL A 10 48.38 -87.82 -12.04
CA VAL A 10 47.01 -88.01 -11.59
C VAL A 10 46.32 -86.65 -11.45
N ALA A 11 45.19 -86.47 -12.16
CA ALA A 11 44.35 -85.28 -12.07
C ALA A 11 43.43 -85.38 -10.84
N ALA A 12 43.59 -84.45 -9.91
CA ALA A 12 42.64 -84.19 -8.84
C ALA A 12 41.48 -83.36 -9.41
N MET A 13 40.29 -83.95 -9.43
CA MET A 13 39.05 -83.33 -9.86
C MET A 13 38.55 -82.41 -8.74
N GLY A 14 38.96 -81.14 -8.77
CA GLY A 14 38.33 -80.09 -7.96
C GLY A 14 36.97 -79.78 -8.56
N LEU A 15 35.91 -80.06 -7.80
CA LEU A 15 34.57 -79.56 -8.10
C LEU A 15 34.61 -78.02 -7.98
N ALA A 16 34.78 -77.33 -9.11
CA ALA A 16 34.42 -75.94 -9.21
C ALA A 16 32.89 -75.87 -9.07
N THR A 17 32.40 -75.38 -7.93
CA THR A 17 31.01 -74.95 -7.84
C THR A 17 30.82 -73.86 -8.88
N PRO A 18 29.86 -73.99 -9.82
CA PRO A 18 29.55 -72.88 -10.71
C PRO A 18 29.18 -71.68 -9.85
N VAL A 19 29.89 -70.57 -10.01
CA VAL A 19 29.43 -69.28 -9.54
C VAL A 19 28.17 -69.00 -10.34
N VAL A 20 27.02 -69.08 -9.68
CA VAL A 20 25.73 -68.81 -10.30
C VAL A 20 25.60 -67.28 -10.36
N ALA A 21 25.42 -66.74 -11.56
CA ALA A 21 25.05 -65.34 -11.78
C ALA A 21 23.91 -64.96 -10.82
N LYS A 22 24.13 -63.95 -9.97
CA LYS A 22 23.14 -63.53 -8.99
C LYS A 22 22.23 -62.45 -9.60
N ASP A 23 20.94 -62.63 -9.42
CA ASP A 23 19.93 -61.63 -9.74
C ASP A 23 19.70 -60.78 -8.50
N ILE A 24 20.15 -59.53 -8.52
CA ILE A 24 20.12 -58.67 -7.34
C ILE A 24 19.41 -57.36 -7.71
N ALA A 25 18.50 -56.92 -6.85
CA ALA A 25 17.80 -55.68 -7.06
C ALA A 25 17.77 -54.79 -5.83
N LEU A 26 17.83 -53.48 -6.05
CA LEU A 26 17.61 -52.45 -5.03
C LEU A 26 16.31 -51.72 -5.34
N VAL A 27 15.37 -51.69 -4.39
CA VAL A 27 14.09 -50.98 -4.53
C VAL A 27 13.97 -49.99 -3.38
N VAL A 28 14.07 -48.70 -3.68
CA VAL A 28 13.91 -47.61 -2.71
C VAL A 28 12.78 -46.70 -3.16
N VAL A 29 11.74 -46.57 -2.33
CA VAL A 29 10.58 -45.73 -2.63
C VAL A 29 10.27 -44.82 -1.46
N ASN A 30 10.39 -43.52 -1.64
CA ASN A 30 9.95 -42.53 -0.67
C ASN A 30 8.71 -41.80 -1.21
N SER A 31 7.65 -41.82 -0.44
CA SER A 31 6.33 -41.31 -0.81
C SER A 31 5.71 -40.44 0.28
N ASP A 32 5.99 -40.73 1.55
CA ASP A 32 5.59 -39.98 2.73
C ASP A 32 6.79 -39.16 3.23
N TYR A 33 6.66 -37.84 3.21
CA TYR A 33 7.71 -36.89 3.58
C TYR A 33 7.26 -36.02 4.75
N ASP A 34 8.17 -35.74 5.70
CA ASP A 34 7.83 -35.00 6.91
C ASP A 34 7.49 -33.52 6.64
N ARG A 35 8.11 -32.93 5.61
CA ARG A 35 8.08 -31.48 5.36
C ARG A 35 7.91 -31.06 3.89
N VAL A 36 8.18 -31.96 2.95
CA VAL A 36 7.89 -31.74 1.52
C VAL A 36 6.61 -32.48 1.11
N SER A 37 6.03 -32.14 -0.03
CA SER A 37 4.76 -32.72 -0.48
C SER A 37 4.85 -34.24 -0.68
N ASP A 38 3.89 -35.00 -0.15
CA ASP A 38 3.83 -36.45 -0.37
C ASP A 38 3.59 -36.80 -1.85
N ILE A 39 4.14 -37.94 -2.27
CA ILE A 39 3.95 -38.51 -3.60
C ILE A 39 2.82 -39.54 -3.53
N ARG A 40 1.83 -39.42 -4.42
CA ARG A 40 0.75 -40.40 -4.52
C ARG A 40 1.31 -41.74 -4.97
N GLY A 41 1.43 -42.70 -4.05
CA GLY A 41 1.98 -44.01 -4.43
C GLY A 41 2.54 -44.91 -3.33
N SER A 42 2.11 -44.80 -2.07
CA SER A 42 2.73 -45.47 -0.90
C SER A 42 2.72 -47.01 -0.86
N ARG A 43 2.48 -47.68 -2.00
CA ARG A 43 2.55 -49.14 -2.15
C ARG A 43 3.49 -49.60 -3.27
N PHE A 44 4.12 -48.68 -4.01
CA PHE A 44 4.96 -49.06 -5.15
C PHE A 44 6.19 -49.87 -4.74
N ASP A 45 6.76 -49.60 -3.56
CA ASP A 45 7.88 -50.38 -2.99
C ASP A 45 7.59 -51.88 -2.97
N ARG A 46 6.38 -52.24 -2.54
CA ARG A 46 5.92 -53.62 -2.46
C ARG A 46 5.71 -54.22 -3.84
N PHE A 47 5.05 -53.50 -4.74
CA PHE A 47 4.75 -54.02 -6.09
C PHE A 47 6.02 -54.26 -6.92
N PHE A 48 6.99 -53.35 -6.85
CA PHE A 48 8.30 -53.55 -7.49
C PHE A 48 9.04 -54.74 -6.88
N SER A 49 9.07 -54.84 -5.54
CA SER A 49 9.76 -55.93 -4.85
C SER A 49 9.13 -57.29 -5.15
N GLU A 50 7.81 -57.44 -5.02
CA GLU A 50 7.10 -58.70 -5.30
C GLU A 50 7.28 -59.14 -6.76
N THR A 51 7.32 -58.18 -7.70
CA THR A 51 7.54 -58.47 -9.13
C THR A 51 8.94 -58.99 -9.39
N LEU A 52 9.96 -58.40 -8.75
CA LEU A 52 11.36 -58.79 -8.89
C LEU A 52 11.66 -60.11 -8.17
N GLU A 53 11.17 -60.29 -6.94
CA GLU A 53 11.25 -61.54 -6.19
C GLU A 53 10.60 -62.69 -6.96
N GLY A 54 9.43 -62.45 -7.57
CA GLY A 54 8.75 -63.42 -8.42
C GLY A 54 9.54 -63.80 -9.68
N ALA A 55 10.43 -62.93 -10.14
CA ALA A 55 11.35 -63.18 -11.25
C ALA A 55 12.71 -63.77 -10.81
N GLY A 56 12.90 -64.03 -9.51
CA GLY A 56 14.09 -64.68 -8.96
C GLY A 56 15.17 -63.73 -8.42
N PHE A 57 14.90 -62.41 -8.37
CA PHE A 57 15.84 -61.45 -7.82
C PHE A 57 15.86 -61.49 -6.29
N THR A 58 17.05 -61.34 -5.72
CA THR A 58 17.24 -61.00 -4.30
C THR A 58 17.05 -59.49 -4.15
N VAL A 59 15.99 -59.07 -3.45
CA VAL A 59 15.59 -57.66 -3.39
C VAL A 59 15.96 -57.01 -2.05
N PHE A 60 16.73 -55.93 -2.13
CA PHE A 60 16.98 -54.99 -1.05
C PHE A 60 15.91 -53.90 -1.08
N ARG A 61 14.96 -53.94 -0.14
CA ARG A 61 13.79 -53.07 -0.12
C ARG A 61 13.88 -52.01 0.96
N GLY A 62 13.61 -50.75 0.58
CA GLY A 62 13.46 -49.60 1.46
C GLY A 62 12.22 -48.78 1.11
N ALA A 63 11.46 -48.36 2.13
CA ALA A 63 10.29 -47.51 1.95
C ALA A 63 10.26 -46.37 2.97
N ASP A 64 9.97 -45.16 2.52
CA ASP A 64 9.87 -43.94 3.33
C ASP A 64 11.06 -43.79 4.32
N MET A 65 12.27 -43.90 3.80
CA MET A 65 13.50 -43.92 4.58
C MET A 65 14.14 -42.52 4.70
N SER A 66 14.84 -42.28 5.81
CA SER A 66 15.75 -41.14 5.92
C SER A 66 16.99 -41.31 5.01
N GLY A 67 17.70 -40.21 4.71
CA GLY A 67 18.93 -40.26 3.92
C GLY A 67 19.96 -41.26 4.45
N ALA A 68 20.17 -41.26 5.77
CA ALA A 68 21.11 -42.17 6.42
C ALA A 68 20.70 -43.64 6.35
N GLU A 69 19.41 -43.94 6.37
CA GLU A 69 18.88 -45.30 6.22
C GLU A 69 19.02 -45.81 4.79
N MET A 70 18.71 -44.97 3.79
CA MET A 70 18.92 -45.30 2.38
C MET A 70 20.39 -45.56 2.07
N GLN A 71 21.30 -44.75 2.61
CA GLN A 71 22.74 -44.93 2.40
C GLN A 71 23.26 -46.24 2.98
N ARG A 72 22.75 -46.67 4.15
CA ARG A 72 23.10 -47.99 4.72
C ARG A 72 22.57 -49.13 3.85
N LEU A 73 21.31 -49.05 3.42
CA LEU A 73 20.72 -50.06 2.53
C LEU A 73 21.47 -50.16 1.20
N ALA A 74 21.87 -49.03 0.62
CA ALA A 74 22.66 -48.99 -0.61
C ALA A 74 24.08 -49.56 -0.41
N ALA A 75 24.68 -49.39 0.77
CA ALA A 75 25.95 -50.01 1.11
C ALA A 75 25.81 -51.53 1.22
N ASP A 76 24.78 -52.03 1.92
CA ASP A 76 24.51 -53.47 2.03
C ASP A 76 24.25 -54.10 0.64
N PHE A 77 23.55 -53.39 -0.24
CA PHE A 77 23.34 -53.79 -1.63
C PHE A 77 24.65 -53.80 -2.44
N ALA A 78 25.51 -52.79 -2.27
CA ALA A 78 26.79 -52.71 -2.95
C ALA A 78 27.73 -53.86 -2.56
N ASP A 79 27.75 -54.24 -1.28
CA ASP A 79 28.53 -55.37 -0.77
C ASP A 79 28.06 -56.69 -1.42
N GLU A 80 26.75 -56.92 -1.51
CA GLU A 80 26.19 -58.13 -2.14
C GLU A 80 26.48 -58.20 -3.65
N VAL A 81 26.49 -57.06 -4.34
CA VAL A 81 26.87 -56.97 -5.77
C VAL A 81 28.36 -57.26 -5.96
N GLN A 82 29.24 -56.79 -5.07
CA GLN A 82 30.68 -57.04 -5.18
C GLN A 82 31.08 -58.50 -4.89
N ASP A 83 30.26 -59.23 -4.13
CA ASP A 83 30.48 -60.63 -3.79
C ASP A 83 30.10 -61.63 -4.91
N GLY A 84 29.57 -61.16 -6.05
CA GLY A 84 29.16 -62.01 -7.18
C GLY A 84 29.79 -61.61 -8.52
N ASP A 85 30.20 -62.60 -9.31
CA ASP A 85 30.60 -62.43 -10.72
C ASP A 85 29.35 -62.59 -11.64
N ASP A 86 29.25 -61.80 -12.71
CA ASP A 86 28.16 -61.82 -13.71
C ASP A 86 26.74 -61.55 -13.15
N ASN A 87 26.58 -60.51 -12.34
CA ASN A 87 25.27 -60.16 -11.75
C ASN A 87 24.30 -59.54 -12.77
N ARG A 88 23.00 -59.83 -12.62
CA ARG A 88 21.92 -59.04 -13.23
C ARG A 88 21.42 -58.04 -12.21
N ILE A 89 21.48 -56.75 -12.56
CA ILE A 89 21.24 -55.65 -11.62
C ILE A 89 19.99 -54.88 -12.01
N VAL A 90 19.04 -54.74 -11.07
CA VAL A 90 17.90 -53.84 -11.24
C VAL A 90 17.86 -52.85 -10.08
N ILE A 91 17.92 -51.55 -10.38
CA ILE A 91 17.83 -50.48 -9.38
C ILE A 91 16.56 -49.70 -9.64
N VAL A 92 15.64 -49.67 -8.69
CA VAL A 92 14.39 -48.92 -8.75
C VAL A 92 14.42 -47.84 -7.67
N LEU A 93 14.42 -46.59 -8.11
CA LEU A 93 14.42 -45.42 -7.22
C LEU A 93 13.18 -44.60 -7.51
N ALA A 94 12.31 -44.48 -6.50
CA ALA A 94 11.09 -43.72 -6.60
C ALA A 94 11.03 -42.67 -5.48
N GLY A 95 10.76 -41.42 -5.84
CA GLY A 95 10.61 -40.35 -4.86
C GLY A 95 10.98 -38.99 -5.42
N HIS A 96 11.05 -38.00 -4.54
CA HIS A 96 11.57 -36.69 -4.87
C HIS A 96 13.06 -36.78 -5.15
N MET A 97 13.46 -36.24 -6.29
CA MET A 97 14.84 -36.20 -6.71
C MET A 97 15.33 -34.78 -6.88
N ALA A 98 16.64 -34.61 -6.78
CA ALA A 98 17.29 -33.31 -6.81
C ALA A 98 18.62 -33.37 -7.56
N GLU A 99 18.94 -32.26 -8.20
CA GLU A 99 20.22 -32.04 -8.86
C GLU A 99 21.01 -30.94 -8.14
N THR A 100 22.32 -31.18 -8.03
CA THR A 100 23.30 -30.26 -7.48
C THR A 100 24.54 -30.25 -8.38
N PRO A 101 25.46 -29.30 -8.23
CA PRO A 101 26.76 -29.37 -8.93
C PRO A 101 27.57 -30.65 -8.65
N SER A 102 27.28 -31.37 -7.56
CA SER A 102 27.90 -32.66 -7.21
C SER A 102 27.19 -33.88 -7.80
N GLY A 103 26.13 -33.69 -8.57
CA GLY A 103 25.34 -34.74 -9.20
C GLY A 103 23.92 -34.87 -8.66
N GLY A 104 23.27 -35.96 -9.05
CA GLY A 104 21.89 -36.30 -8.71
C GLY A 104 21.70 -37.02 -7.38
N TRP A 105 20.56 -36.78 -6.74
CA TRP A 105 20.23 -37.28 -5.41
C TRP A 105 18.76 -37.73 -5.32
N LEU A 106 18.50 -38.81 -4.58
CA LEU A 106 17.17 -39.21 -4.12
C LEU A 106 16.95 -38.71 -2.69
N LEU A 107 15.92 -37.89 -2.46
CA LEU A 107 15.69 -37.25 -1.17
C LEU A 107 15.06 -38.21 -0.15
N GLY A 108 15.55 -38.16 1.09
CA GLY A 108 15.00 -38.91 2.22
C GLY A 108 13.74 -38.26 2.81
N ARG A 109 12.92 -39.02 3.54
CA ARG A 109 11.65 -38.51 4.12
C ARG A 109 11.82 -37.33 5.07
N THR A 110 12.96 -37.22 5.74
CA THR A 110 13.26 -36.21 6.76
C THR A 110 13.83 -34.92 6.18
N VAL A 111 13.92 -34.81 4.85
CA VAL A 111 14.43 -33.61 4.17
C VAL A 111 13.50 -32.43 4.43
N ASP A 112 14.08 -31.25 4.66
CA ASP A 112 13.35 -30.00 4.91
C ASP A 112 13.59 -29.01 3.77
N GLU A 113 14.63 -28.18 3.89
CA GLU A 113 15.11 -27.27 2.83
C GLU A 113 16.40 -27.84 2.21
N PRO A 114 16.29 -28.67 1.17
CA PRO A 114 17.47 -29.25 0.55
C PRO A 114 18.32 -28.14 -0.11
N ASN A 115 19.62 -28.22 0.11
CA ASN A 115 20.60 -27.29 -0.44
C ASN A 115 21.92 -28.00 -0.70
N ALA A 116 22.77 -27.43 -1.55
CA ALA A 116 24.01 -28.06 -2.00
C ALA A 116 24.99 -28.41 -0.85
N PHE A 117 24.91 -27.76 0.31
CA PHE A 117 25.82 -28.00 1.44
C PHE A 117 25.32 -29.04 2.45
N GLY A 118 24.00 -29.23 2.54
CA GLY A 118 23.36 -30.11 3.54
C GLY A 118 22.80 -31.43 2.98
N ILE A 119 22.75 -31.58 1.65
CA ILE A 119 22.07 -32.71 1.00
C ILE A 119 22.72 -34.08 1.29
N GLY A 120 24.04 -34.12 1.49
CA GLY A 120 24.80 -35.36 1.60
C GLY A 120 24.43 -36.29 2.76
N GLY A 121 23.84 -35.77 3.85
CA GLY A 121 23.33 -36.59 4.96
C GLY A 121 21.83 -36.89 4.89
N ALA A 122 21.10 -36.13 4.06
CA ALA A 122 19.64 -36.16 3.98
C ALA A 122 19.12 -36.89 2.73
N ALA A 123 20.00 -37.29 1.81
CA ALA A 123 19.66 -37.90 0.53
C ALA A 123 20.63 -39.03 0.14
N LEU A 124 20.23 -39.86 -0.81
CA LEU A 124 21.04 -40.92 -1.40
C LEU A 124 21.68 -40.42 -2.71
N PRO A 125 23.02 -40.40 -2.84
CA PRO A 125 23.68 -40.01 -4.09
C PRO A 125 23.44 -41.07 -5.18
N LEU A 126 23.14 -40.62 -6.39
CA LEU A 126 22.85 -41.52 -7.51
C LEU A 126 24.11 -41.97 -8.27
N ALA A 127 25.17 -41.16 -8.27
CA ALA A 127 26.40 -41.46 -8.99
C ALA A 127 27.05 -42.80 -8.57
N PRO A 128 27.19 -43.15 -7.27
CA PRO A 128 27.72 -44.46 -6.86
C PRO A 128 26.85 -45.63 -7.31
N LEU A 129 25.53 -45.46 -7.39
CA LEU A 129 24.61 -46.49 -7.89
C LEU A 129 24.75 -46.69 -9.40
N ALA A 130 25.03 -45.60 -10.14
CA ALA A 130 25.34 -45.65 -11.57
C ALA A 130 26.64 -46.45 -11.82
N GLU A 131 27.69 -46.16 -11.05
CA GLU A 131 28.96 -46.90 -11.10
C GLU A 131 28.76 -48.38 -10.77
N LEU A 132 27.93 -48.68 -9.77
CA LEU A 132 27.61 -50.05 -9.40
C LEU A 132 26.84 -50.77 -10.52
N ALA A 133 25.85 -50.12 -11.14
CA ALA A 133 25.14 -50.67 -12.30
C ALA A 133 26.07 -50.92 -13.49
N ALA A 134 27.08 -50.07 -13.70
CA ALA A 134 28.05 -50.21 -14.78
C ALA A 134 28.94 -51.47 -14.64
N THR A 135 28.97 -52.12 -13.47
CA THR A 135 29.69 -53.39 -13.27
C THR A 135 29.02 -54.57 -13.99
N ALA A 136 27.74 -54.43 -14.40
CA ALA A 136 26.97 -55.43 -15.13
C ALA A 136 26.53 -54.93 -16.53
N PRO A 137 27.48 -54.66 -17.45
CA PRO A 137 27.15 -54.05 -18.74
C PRO A 137 26.25 -54.98 -19.58
N GLY A 138 25.15 -54.42 -20.09
CA GLY A 138 24.12 -55.12 -20.87
C GLY A 138 23.09 -55.87 -20.01
N GLN A 139 23.30 -55.95 -18.69
CA GLN A 139 22.48 -56.68 -17.73
C GLN A 139 22.04 -55.81 -16.53
N ALA A 140 22.19 -54.50 -16.65
CA ALA A 140 21.82 -53.54 -15.62
C ALA A 140 20.72 -52.59 -16.11
N VAL A 141 19.67 -52.45 -15.29
CA VAL A 141 18.58 -51.49 -15.52
C VAL A 141 18.41 -50.58 -14.31
N VAL A 142 18.32 -49.28 -14.55
CA VAL A 142 17.99 -48.27 -13.54
C VAL A 142 16.65 -47.63 -13.89
N LEU A 143 15.67 -47.75 -13.00
CA LEU A 143 14.33 -47.18 -13.12
C LEU A 143 14.21 -45.99 -12.15
N LEU A 144 13.98 -44.79 -12.69
CA LEU A 144 13.85 -43.54 -11.93
C LEU A 144 12.41 -43.02 -12.01
N ALA A 145 11.64 -43.22 -10.93
CA ALA A 145 10.30 -42.68 -10.80
C ALA A 145 10.31 -41.40 -9.95
N TYR A 146 10.08 -40.26 -10.57
CA TYR A 146 9.96 -38.99 -9.86
C TYR A 146 8.73 -38.22 -10.34
N PRO A 147 8.08 -37.46 -9.45
CA PRO A 147 6.94 -36.63 -9.84
C PRO A 147 7.42 -35.42 -10.64
N ASP A 148 6.58 -34.89 -11.54
CA ASP A 148 6.81 -33.61 -12.24
C ASP A 148 6.66 -32.38 -11.32
N THR A 149 6.80 -32.57 -10.00
CA THR A 149 6.58 -31.52 -9.00
C THR A 149 7.89 -30.84 -8.68
N GLU A 150 7.96 -29.54 -8.94
CA GLU A 150 9.07 -28.71 -8.47
C GLU A 150 9.01 -28.56 -6.94
N LEU A 151 10.16 -28.70 -6.30
CA LEU A 151 10.39 -28.49 -4.88
C LEU A 151 11.20 -27.22 -4.68
N ASP A 152 10.77 -26.40 -3.73
CA ASP A 152 11.54 -25.24 -3.29
C ASP A 152 12.82 -25.72 -2.60
N GLY A 153 13.98 -25.19 -2.99
CA GLY A 153 15.26 -25.50 -2.36
C GLY A 153 16.24 -24.32 -2.35
N GLY A 154 17.29 -24.48 -1.55
CA GLY A 154 18.30 -23.46 -1.31
C GLY A 154 19.33 -23.33 -2.44
N PHE A 155 20.43 -22.62 -2.16
CA PHE A 155 21.50 -22.40 -3.14
C PHE A 155 22.01 -23.70 -3.78
N GLY A 156 22.07 -23.71 -5.13
CA GLY A 156 22.63 -24.81 -5.93
C GLY A 156 21.75 -26.06 -6.00
N PHE A 157 20.45 -25.93 -5.73
CA PHE A 157 19.47 -27.00 -5.79
C PHE A 157 18.51 -26.79 -6.97
N VAL A 158 18.32 -27.84 -7.76
CA VAL A 158 17.29 -27.89 -8.80
C VAL A 158 16.42 -29.12 -8.55
N SER A 159 15.12 -28.93 -8.46
CA SER A 159 14.12 -29.99 -8.33
C SER A 159 13.47 -30.31 -9.67
N GLY A 160 12.88 -31.49 -9.79
CA GLY A 160 12.01 -31.79 -10.93
C GLY A 160 12.74 -32.35 -12.16
N GLY A 161 13.73 -33.20 -11.90
CA GLY A 161 14.54 -33.85 -12.92
C GLY A 161 15.94 -34.05 -12.38
N VAL A 162 16.60 -35.11 -12.82
CA VAL A 162 18.02 -35.33 -12.53
C VAL A 162 18.72 -35.65 -13.82
N ASP A 163 19.78 -34.90 -14.10
CA ASP A 163 20.79 -35.33 -15.07
C ASP A 163 21.53 -36.56 -14.53
N PHE A 164 20.97 -37.73 -14.81
CA PHE A 164 21.57 -39.03 -14.51
C PHE A 164 22.14 -39.57 -15.81
N GLU A 165 23.38 -39.24 -16.15
CA GLU A 165 24.02 -39.73 -17.37
C GLU A 165 24.11 -41.25 -17.32
N ALA A 166 23.44 -41.93 -18.26
CA ALA A 166 23.44 -43.39 -18.34
C ALA A 166 24.86 -43.95 -18.56
N PRO A 167 25.41 -44.74 -17.62
CA PRO A 167 26.73 -45.35 -17.79
C PRO A 167 26.76 -46.31 -18.99
N GLN A 168 27.95 -46.52 -19.54
CA GLN A 168 28.12 -47.42 -20.68
C GLN A 168 27.62 -48.83 -20.34
N GLY A 169 26.67 -49.33 -21.13
CA GLY A 169 26.09 -50.67 -20.94
C GLY A 169 24.90 -50.73 -19.98
N VAL A 170 24.48 -49.61 -19.39
CA VAL A 170 23.32 -49.56 -18.48
C VAL A 170 22.11 -49.00 -19.23
N THR A 171 20.93 -49.61 -19.05
CA THR A 171 19.67 -49.04 -19.52
C THR A 171 19.05 -48.20 -18.41
N VAL A 172 18.77 -46.92 -18.68
CA VAL A 172 18.09 -46.03 -17.72
C VAL A 172 16.71 -45.71 -18.26
N ALA A 173 15.67 -45.87 -17.45
CA ALA A 173 14.30 -45.49 -17.80
C ALA A 173 13.69 -44.58 -16.72
N ARG A 174 13.05 -43.50 -17.15
CA ARG A 174 12.44 -42.45 -16.33
C ARG A 174 10.97 -42.31 -16.68
N GLY A 175 10.12 -42.08 -15.70
CA GLY A 175 8.68 -41.92 -15.93
C GLY A 175 7.87 -42.01 -14.64
N SER A 176 6.54 -42.14 -14.77
CA SER A 176 5.70 -42.38 -13.60
C SER A 176 5.95 -43.77 -13.00
N ALA A 177 5.72 -43.94 -11.70
CA ALA A 177 5.90 -45.22 -11.04
C ALA A 177 5.03 -46.33 -11.66
N ASP A 178 3.81 -45.99 -12.10
CA ASP A 178 2.90 -46.92 -12.78
C ASP A 178 3.44 -47.36 -14.16
N ASP A 179 3.96 -46.42 -14.95
CA ASP A 179 4.51 -46.71 -16.28
C ASP A 179 5.79 -47.56 -16.17
N LEU A 180 6.66 -47.26 -15.22
CA LEU A 180 7.89 -48.02 -14.97
C LEU A 180 7.60 -49.41 -14.40
N LEU A 181 6.58 -49.56 -13.54
CA LEU A 181 6.15 -50.88 -13.07
C LEU A 181 5.58 -51.73 -14.21
N SER A 182 4.83 -51.11 -15.11
CA SER A 182 4.29 -51.76 -16.31
C SER A 182 5.41 -52.17 -17.27
N LEU A 183 6.40 -51.29 -17.51
CA LEU A 183 7.59 -51.61 -18.29
C LEU A 183 8.37 -52.79 -17.68
N LEU A 184 8.56 -52.80 -16.36
CA LEU A 184 9.29 -53.86 -15.68
C LEU A 184 8.58 -55.21 -15.82
N ARG A 185 7.29 -55.26 -15.49
CA ARG A 185 6.49 -56.49 -15.47
C ARG A 185 6.17 -57.01 -16.88
N ASP A 186 5.69 -56.13 -17.75
CA ASP A 186 5.09 -56.51 -19.04
C ASP A 186 6.11 -56.42 -20.19
N GLY A 187 7.31 -55.91 -19.93
CA GLY A 187 8.41 -55.76 -20.90
C GLY A 187 9.72 -56.39 -20.44
N LEU A 188 10.43 -55.75 -19.53
CA LEU A 188 11.83 -56.10 -19.18
C LEU A 188 11.99 -57.51 -18.61
N LEU A 189 11.03 -57.96 -17.80
CA LEU A 189 11.04 -59.30 -17.21
C LEU A 189 10.39 -60.36 -18.11
N GLN A 190 9.90 -59.99 -19.30
CA GLN A 190 9.35 -60.97 -20.25
C GLN A 190 10.48 -61.81 -20.86
N PRO A 191 10.39 -63.15 -20.85
CA PRO A 191 11.40 -64.01 -21.45
C PRO A 191 11.59 -63.72 -22.94
N GLY A 192 12.84 -63.41 -23.33
CA GLY A 192 13.20 -63.20 -24.74
C GLY A 192 12.82 -61.83 -25.32
N ALA A 193 12.29 -60.90 -24.51
CA ALA A 193 12.09 -59.51 -24.92
C ALA A 193 13.43 -58.77 -24.97
N SER A 194 13.68 -58.00 -26.04
CA SER A 194 14.82 -57.08 -26.09
C SER A 194 14.51 -55.77 -25.37
N TYR A 195 15.54 -55.03 -24.94
CA TYR A 195 15.34 -53.72 -24.32
C TYR A 195 14.55 -52.76 -25.23
N ALA A 196 14.85 -52.75 -26.53
CA ALA A 196 14.12 -51.93 -27.50
C ALA A 196 12.62 -52.32 -27.59
N ALA A 197 12.32 -53.61 -27.65
CA ALA A 197 10.94 -54.10 -27.72
C ALA A 197 10.15 -53.80 -26.44
N ALA A 198 10.79 -53.96 -25.27
CA ALA A 198 10.18 -53.63 -23.98
C ALA A 198 9.83 -52.14 -23.87
N LEU A 199 10.72 -51.26 -24.36
CA LEU A 199 10.51 -49.81 -24.36
C LEU A 199 9.44 -49.36 -25.35
N ASP A 200 9.39 -49.94 -26.56
CA ASP A 200 8.34 -49.66 -27.54
C ASP A 200 6.93 -50.00 -26.99
N GLN A 201 6.83 -51.03 -26.15
CA GLN A 201 5.56 -51.47 -25.54
C GLN A 201 5.12 -50.58 -24.37
N ALA A 202 6.05 -49.92 -23.68
CA ALA A 202 5.76 -49.10 -22.49
C ALA A 202 4.99 -47.80 -22.77
N GLY A 203 4.94 -47.35 -24.05
CA GLY A 203 4.20 -46.16 -24.45
C GLY A 203 4.92 -44.82 -24.14
N ARG A 204 4.25 -43.69 -24.39
CA ARG A 204 4.86 -42.33 -24.37
C ARG A 204 5.20 -41.78 -22.96
N GLY A 205 4.83 -42.47 -21.89
CA GLY A 205 5.08 -42.04 -20.51
C GLY A 205 6.46 -42.38 -19.96
N VAL A 206 7.22 -43.22 -20.68
CA VAL A 206 8.58 -43.62 -20.28
C VAL A 206 9.61 -43.02 -21.23
N GLN A 207 10.60 -42.34 -20.67
CA GLN A 207 11.80 -41.88 -21.37
C GLN A 207 12.94 -42.82 -21.04
N ALA A 208 13.65 -43.33 -22.04
CA ALA A 208 14.76 -44.24 -21.82
C ALA A 208 16.01 -43.81 -22.59
N GLU A 209 17.16 -44.09 -22.01
CA GLU A 209 18.47 -43.76 -22.54
C GLU A 209 19.53 -44.80 -22.13
N GLY A 210 20.74 -44.66 -22.67
CA GLY A 210 21.84 -45.58 -22.43
C GLY A 210 21.80 -46.79 -23.37
N TYR A 211 22.09 -47.99 -22.82
CA TYR A 211 22.17 -49.22 -23.60
C TYR A 211 20.78 -49.75 -23.95
N ILE A 212 20.30 -49.48 -25.17
CA ILE A 212 19.02 -49.97 -25.69
C ILE A 212 19.30 -50.96 -26.83
N SER A 213 19.39 -52.25 -26.50
CA SER A 213 19.64 -53.31 -27.48
C SER A 213 18.36 -53.83 -28.12
N THR A 214 18.39 -54.07 -29.42
CA THR A 214 17.34 -54.78 -30.16
C THR A 214 17.50 -56.31 -30.13
N ALA A 215 18.68 -56.80 -29.73
CA ALA A 215 19.05 -58.21 -29.77
C ALA A 215 19.13 -58.89 -28.39
N SER A 216 19.15 -58.11 -27.31
CA SER A 216 19.28 -58.62 -25.94
C SER A 216 18.37 -57.84 -24.99
N GLY A 217 17.91 -58.50 -23.92
CA GLY A 217 17.19 -57.88 -22.81
C GLY A 217 17.61 -58.45 -21.46
N LEU A 218 16.96 -57.98 -20.39
CA LEU A 218 17.30 -58.32 -19.01
C LEU A 218 17.18 -59.82 -18.68
N THR A 219 16.34 -60.55 -19.43
CA THR A 219 16.12 -61.99 -19.25
C THR A 219 16.90 -62.88 -20.24
N GLY A 220 17.74 -62.30 -21.11
CA GLY A 220 18.59 -63.05 -22.06
C GLY A 220 18.57 -62.52 -23.49
N ALA A 221 19.17 -63.28 -24.42
CA ALA A 221 19.19 -62.95 -25.85
C ALA A 221 17.76 -63.07 -26.45
N ALA A 222 17.36 -62.08 -27.25
CA ALA A 222 16.06 -62.03 -27.87
C ALA A 222 15.90 -63.14 -28.91
N ALA A 223 14.78 -63.87 -28.86
CA ALA A 223 14.44 -64.85 -29.88
C ALA A 223 14.18 -64.10 -31.19
N GLY A 224 15.02 -64.37 -32.19
CA GLY A 224 14.94 -63.70 -33.49
C GLY A 224 13.62 -64.01 -34.20
N ASP A 225 12.84 -62.96 -34.45
CA ASP A 225 11.95 -62.84 -35.61
C ASP A 225 11.47 -61.38 -35.71
N THR A 226 12.05 -60.61 -36.62
CA THR A 226 11.60 -59.26 -36.98
C THR A 226 10.53 -59.34 -38.07
N PRO A 227 9.33 -58.75 -37.90
CA PRO A 227 8.52 -58.34 -39.03
C PRO A 227 8.96 -56.94 -39.48
N ALA A 228 9.23 -56.80 -40.78
CA ALA A 228 9.61 -55.53 -41.41
C ALA A 228 8.48 -54.47 -41.33
N PRO A 229 8.80 -53.18 -41.15
CA PRO A 229 7.80 -52.12 -41.20
C PRO A 229 7.36 -51.88 -42.65
N THR A 230 6.05 -51.80 -42.86
CA THR A 230 5.43 -51.38 -44.13
C THR A 230 5.41 -49.84 -44.17
N PRO A 231 5.76 -49.17 -45.29
CA PRO A 231 5.74 -47.71 -45.35
C PRO A 231 4.29 -47.14 -45.30
N PRO A 232 4.07 -45.93 -44.77
CA PRO A 232 2.74 -45.34 -44.70
C PRO A 232 2.24 -44.92 -46.09
N ARG A 233 0.94 -45.08 -46.31
CA ARG A 233 0.22 -44.48 -47.44
C ARG A 233 0.06 -42.97 -47.20
N ASP A 234 0.27 -42.17 -48.25
CA ASP A 234 -0.01 -40.73 -48.29
C ASP A 234 -1.52 -40.46 -48.16
N ASP A 235 -2.01 -40.39 -46.92
CA ASP A 235 -3.34 -39.88 -46.59
C ASP A 235 -3.18 -38.49 -45.94
N PRO A 236 -3.77 -37.42 -46.49
CA PRO A 236 -3.74 -36.08 -45.90
C PRO A 236 -4.16 -36.05 -44.42
N ASP A 237 -5.08 -36.94 -44.02
CA ASP A 237 -5.53 -37.06 -42.64
C ASP A 237 -4.44 -37.63 -41.72
N THR A 238 -3.61 -38.55 -42.23
CA THR A 238 -2.51 -39.15 -41.45
C THR A 238 -1.36 -38.15 -41.26
N GLN A 239 -1.10 -37.29 -42.25
CA GLN A 239 -0.11 -36.22 -42.14
C GLN A 239 -0.54 -35.13 -41.14
N GLU A 240 -1.82 -34.75 -41.12
CA GLU A 240 -2.35 -33.79 -40.13
C GLU A 240 -2.26 -34.34 -38.71
N ILE A 241 -2.61 -35.62 -38.49
CA ILE A 241 -2.52 -36.28 -37.18
C ILE A 241 -1.07 -36.35 -36.68
N ALA A 242 -0.12 -36.70 -37.55
CA ALA A 242 1.30 -36.74 -37.21
C ALA A 242 1.84 -35.35 -36.84
N TYR A 243 1.46 -34.33 -37.61
CA TYR A 243 1.87 -32.95 -37.35
C TYR A 243 1.23 -32.38 -36.08
N TRP A 244 -0.05 -32.67 -35.82
CA TRP A 244 -0.73 -32.31 -34.57
C TRP A 244 -0.09 -32.98 -33.35
N SER A 245 0.28 -34.26 -33.44
CA SER A 245 1.00 -34.94 -32.35
C SER A 245 2.30 -34.21 -32.02
N ALA A 246 3.12 -33.87 -33.03
CA ALA A 246 4.39 -33.17 -32.83
C ALA A 246 4.19 -31.79 -32.20
N VAL A 247 3.20 -31.03 -32.67
CA VAL A 247 2.85 -29.70 -32.14
C VAL A 247 2.39 -29.77 -30.68
N ARG A 248 1.55 -30.74 -30.33
CA ARG A 248 1.08 -30.96 -28.96
C ARG A 248 2.22 -31.37 -28.04
N ASP A 249 3.12 -32.21 -28.52
CA ASP A 249 4.26 -32.71 -27.73
C ASP A 249 5.30 -31.59 -27.47
N ILE A 250 5.41 -30.59 -28.36
CA ILE A 250 6.19 -29.35 -28.12
C ILE A 250 5.52 -28.47 -27.06
N GLY A 251 4.18 -28.40 -27.05
CA GLY A 251 3.40 -27.74 -26.00
C GLY A 251 3.51 -26.20 -25.94
N THR A 252 4.16 -25.55 -26.91
CA THR A 252 4.32 -24.09 -26.95
C THR A 252 3.23 -23.40 -27.77
N VAL A 253 2.97 -22.12 -27.44
CA VAL A 253 2.03 -21.28 -28.21
C VAL A 253 2.46 -21.17 -29.66
N GLU A 254 3.76 -21.03 -29.92
CA GLU A 254 4.34 -20.91 -31.25
C GLU A 254 4.11 -22.17 -32.10
N ALA A 255 4.24 -23.35 -31.50
CA ALA A 255 3.96 -24.61 -32.18
C ALA A 255 2.48 -24.73 -32.55
N LEU A 256 1.59 -24.35 -31.62
CA LEU A 256 0.13 -24.38 -31.84
C LEU A 256 -0.32 -23.35 -32.90
N GLU A 257 0.30 -22.17 -32.93
CA GLU A 257 0.06 -21.15 -33.96
C GLU A 257 0.54 -21.63 -35.34
N SER A 258 1.69 -22.32 -35.42
CA SER A 258 2.18 -22.94 -36.66
C SER A 258 1.23 -24.02 -37.19
N TYR A 259 0.60 -24.81 -36.30
CA TYR A 259 -0.46 -25.73 -36.68
C TYR A 259 -1.68 -25.03 -37.30
N LEU A 260 -2.13 -23.93 -36.69
CA LEU A 260 -3.28 -23.17 -37.20
C LEU A 260 -2.98 -22.45 -38.52
N GLU A 261 -1.74 -22.05 -38.77
CA GLU A 261 -1.32 -21.47 -40.04
C GLU A 261 -1.36 -22.50 -41.17
N ARG A 262 -0.89 -23.73 -40.89
CA ARG A 262 -0.84 -24.82 -41.88
C ARG A 262 -2.20 -25.49 -42.10
N TYR A 263 -3.01 -25.62 -41.05
CA TYR A 263 -4.32 -26.29 -41.06
C TYR A 263 -5.42 -25.40 -40.43
N PRO A 264 -5.78 -24.27 -41.07
CA PRO A 264 -6.71 -23.29 -40.49
C PRO A 264 -8.14 -23.84 -40.24
N ASN A 265 -8.54 -24.86 -41.01
CA ASN A 265 -9.80 -25.59 -40.87
C ASN A 265 -9.56 -27.09 -40.56
N GLY A 266 -8.40 -27.42 -39.97
CA GLY A 266 -8.04 -28.79 -39.60
C GLY A 266 -8.92 -29.37 -38.48
N LYS A 267 -8.89 -30.70 -38.33
CA LYS A 267 -9.67 -31.44 -37.33
C LYS A 267 -9.36 -31.00 -35.89
N PHE A 268 -8.11 -30.59 -35.63
CA PHE A 268 -7.65 -30.15 -34.31
C PHE A 268 -7.56 -28.62 -34.18
N ALA A 269 -8.05 -27.84 -35.16
CA ALA A 269 -7.98 -26.38 -35.12
C ALA A 269 -8.73 -25.77 -33.92
N ALA A 270 -9.84 -26.38 -33.50
CA ALA A 270 -10.55 -25.97 -32.28
C ALA A 270 -9.73 -26.25 -31.02
N ASP A 271 -9.07 -27.41 -30.95
CA ASP A 271 -8.23 -27.80 -29.82
C ASP A 271 -6.99 -26.93 -29.71
N ALA A 272 -6.31 -26.67 -30.84
CA ALA A 272 -5.15 -25.79 -30.90
C ALA A 272 -5.48 -24.37 -30.41
N ARG A 273 -6.62 -23.79 -30.84
CA ARG A 273 -7.07 -22.47 -30.36
C ARG A 273 -7.32 -22.45 -28.86
N ARG A 274 -7.98 -23.49 -28.33
CA ARG A 274 -8.23 -23.64 -26.89
C ARG A 274 -6.93 -23.76 -26.10
N MET A 275 -5.99 -24.58 -26.57
CA MET A 275 -4.68 -24.74 -25.92
C MET A 275 -3.87 -23.44 -25.92
N ILE A 276 -3.92 -22.66 -27.02
CA ILE A 276 -3.31 -21.32 -27.07
C ILE A 276 -3.95 -20.39 -26.04
N GLU A 277 -5.27 -20.39 -25.94
CA GLU A 277 -6.00 -19.57 -24.95
C GLU A 277 -5.63 -19.97 -23.52
N ASP A 278 -5.62 -21.27 -23.22
CA ASP A 278 -5.27 -21.82 -21.91
C ASP A 278 -3.82 -21.51 -21.52
N ALA A 279 -2.90 -21.63 -22.47
CA ALA A 279 -1.48 -21.31 -22.30
C ALA A 279 -1.27 -19.81 -22.08
N LYS A 280 -1.94 -18.94 -22.85
CA LYS A 280 -1.89 -17.48 -22.66
C LYS A 280 -2.54 -17.04 -21.35
N ALA A 281 -3.53 -17.78 -20.85
CA ALA A 281 -4.19 -17.52 -19.57
C ALA A 281 -3.46 -18.14 -18.35
N ALA A 282 -2.54 -19.08 -18.55
CA ALA A 282 -1.87 -19.78 -17.47
C ALA A 282 -1.04 -18.83 -16.55
N PRO A 283 -0.22 -17.91 -17.08
CA PRO A 283 0.56 -16.98 -16.23
C PRO A 283 -0.34 -16.08 -15.36
N VAL A 284 -1.47 -15.61 -15.91
CA VAL A 284 -2.42 -14.77 -15.17
C VAL A 284 -3.08 -15.56 -14.04
N ARG A 285 -3.50 -16.81 -14.28
CA ARG A 285 -4.10 -17.69 -13.26
C ARG A 285 -3.11 -18.02 -12.13
N GLN A 286 -1.86 -18.29 -12.48
CA GLN A 286 -0.79 -18.50 -11.50
C GLN A 286 -0.54 -17.25 -10.67
N ALA A 287 -0.43 -16.08 -11.31
CA ALA A 287 -0.23 -14.80 -10.61
C ALA A 287 -1.40 -14.45 -9.68
N GLU A 288 -2.65 -14.73 -10.09
CA GLU A 288 -3.82 -14.58 -9.23
C GLU A 288 -3.77 -15.49 -8.00
N ALA A 289 -3.39 -16.76 -8.19
CA ALA A 289 -3.23 -17.72 -7.10
C ALA A 289 -2.13 -17.27 -6.12
N ILE A 290 -1.00 -16.77 -6.62
CA ILE A 290 0.09 -16.22 -5.81
C ILE A 290 -0.42 -15.02 -5.00
N GLU A 291 -1.04 -14.03 -5.64
CA GLU A 291 -1.57 -12.85 -4.92
C GLU A 291 -2.60 -13.25 -3.85
N LYS A 292 -3.44 -14.23 -4.15
CA LYS A 292 -4.42 -14.75 -3.19
C LYS A 292 -3.74 -15.44 -2.00
N ALA A 293 -2.67 -16.19 -2.23
CA ALA A 293 -1.89 -16.85 -1.18
C ALA A 293 -1.21 -15.85 -0.22
N LEU A 294 -0.93 -14.62 -0.68
CA LEU A 294 -0.42 -13.55 0.19
C LEU A 294 -1.41 -13.11 1.28
N ASN A 295 -2.69 -13.51 1.19
CA ASN A 295 -3.72 -13.24 2.18
C ASN A 295 -3.80 -11.76 2.62
N LEU A 296 -3.62 -10.85 1.65
CA LEU A 296 -3.55 -9.41 1.90
C LEU A 296 -4.84 -8.88 2.55
N ASN A 297 -4.70 -8.32 3.74
CA ASN A 297 -5.79 -7.65 4.45
C ASN A 297 -6.13 -6.28 3.82
N ARG A 298 -7.24 -5.69 4.25
CA ARG A 298 -7.75 -4.43 3.69
C ARG A 298 -6.75 -3.27 3.83
N ASP A 299 -6.02 -3.20 4.94
CA ASP A 299 -5.06 -2.11 5.18
C ASP A 299 -3.80 -2.26 4.33
N GLN A 300 -3.30 -3.49 4.14
CA GLN A 300 -2.22 -3.80 3.21
C GLN A 300 -2.60 -3.43 1.78
N ARG A 301 -3.84 -3.75 1.35
CA ARG A 301 -4.35 -3.36 0.02
C ARG A 301 -4.44 -1.84 -0.14
N ARG A 302 -4.91 -1.12 0.89
CA ARG A 302 -4.91 0.36 0.90
C ARG A 302 -3.50 0.94 0.85
N GLN A 303 -2.54 0.30 1.52
CA GLN A 303 -1.14 0.71 1.47
C GLN A 303 -0.58 0.57 0.04
N ILE A 304 -0.81 -0.57 -0.62
CA ILE A 304 -0.37 -0.80 -2.00
C ILE A 304 -1.01 0.22 -2.95
N GLN A 305 -2.32 0.48 -2.84
CA GLN A 305 -3.00 1.51 -3.64
C GLN A 305 -2.40 2.91 -3.42
N ARG A 306 -2.10 3.29 -2.16
CA ARG A 306 -1.42 4.56 -1.84
C ARG A 306 -0.04 4.64 -2.48
N ASN A 307 0.75 3.58 -2.35
CA ASN A 307 2.09 3.53 -2.90
C ASN A 307 2.05 3.69 -4.41
N LEU A 308 1.21 2.91 -5.10
CA LEU A 308 1.02 3.01 -6.56
C LEU A 308 0.67 4.44 -6.98
N ALA A 309 -0.29 5.08 -6.31
CA ALA A 309 -0.67 6.46 -6.60
C ALA A 309 0.52 7.43 -6.40
N LEU A 310 1.29 7.23 -5.32
CA LEU A 310 2.45 8.06 -5.00
C LEU A 310 3.55 7.97 -6.08
N ILE A 311 3.79 6.77 -6.62
CA ILE A 311 4.77 6.54 -7.69
C ILE A 311 4.20 6.76 -9.11
N GLY A 312 2.99 7.31 -9.22
CA GLY A 312 2.42 7.79 -10.49
C GLY A 312 1.48 6.82 -11.21
N PHE A 313 1.10 5.70 -10.60
CA PHE A 313 0.16 4.73 -11.15
C PHE A 313 -1.18 4.83 -10.40
N ASP A 314 -2.13 5.57 -10.95
CA ASP A 314 -3.38 5.92 -10.25
C ASP A 314 -4.41 4.76 -10.22
N PRO A 315 -4.73 4.21 -9.02
CA PRO A 315 -5.77 3.17 -8.87
C PRO A 315 -7.21 3.73 -8.93
N ARG A 316 -7.40 5.05 -9.08
CA ARG A 316 -8.70 5.77 -9.05
C ARG A 316 -9.49 5.57 -7.76
N GLY A 317 -8.78 5.49 -6.63
CA GLY A 317 -9.36 5.32 -5.30
C GLY A 317 -8.49 4.47 -4.38
N ILE A 318 -8.57 4.73 -3.07
CA ILE A 318 -7.86 3.99 -2.02
C ILE A 318 -8.89 3.47 -1.01
N ASP A 319 -9.53 2.37 -1.36
CA ASP A 319 -10.64 1.74 -0.62
C ASP A 319 -10.28 0.37 -0.01
N GLY A 320 -9.13 -0.18 -0.39
CA GLY A 320 -8.64 -1.50 -0.02
C GLY A 320 -9.21 -2.63 -0.86
N ILE A 321 -9.89 -2.32 -1.97
CA ILE A 321 -10.50 -3.27 -2.88
C ILE A 321 -9.74 -3.21 -4.21
N PHE A 322 -9.20 -4.34 -4.65
CA PHE A 322 -8.50 -4.42 -5.94
C PHE A 322 -9.50 -4.58 -7.09
N GLY A 323 -10.19 -3.49 -7.42
CA GLY A 323 -11.11 -3.42 -8.56
C GLY A 323 -10.41 -3.23 -9.91
N PRO A 324 -11.17 -3.10 -11.02
CA PRO A 324 -10.63 -2.98 -12.38
C PRO A 324 -9.63 -1.82 -12.55
N ALA A 325 -9.86 -0.70 -11.87
CA ALA A 325 -8.95 0.45 -11.91
C ALA A 325 -7.61 0.14 -11.24
N THR A 326 -7.62 -0.47 -10.04
CA THR A 326 -6.38 -0.90 -9.36
C THR A 326 -5.64 -1.96 -10.17
N ARG A 327 -6.34 -2.94 -10.77
CA ARG A 327 -5.75 -3.93 -11.68
C ARG A 327 -5.06 -3.28 -12.89
N THR A 328 -5.69 -2.25 -13.44
CA THR A 328 -5.11 -1.47 -14.55
C THR A 328 -3.84 -0.74 -14.12
N ALA A 329 -3.83 -0.12 -12.93
CA ALA A 329 -2.67 0.54 -12.37
C ALA A 329 -1.51 -0.45 -12.09
N ILE A 330 -1.82 -1.61 -11.52
CA ILE A 330 -0.84 -2.69 -11.31
C ILE A 330 -0.24 -3.14 -12.65
N GLY A 331 -1.07 -3.40 -13.66
CA GLY A 331 -0.60 -3.79 -14.98
C GLY A 331 0.28 -2.72 -15.64
N ALA A 332 -0.07 -1.44 -15.50
CA ALA A 332 0.76 -0.34 -15.99
C ALA A 332 2.12 -0.27 -15.27
N TRP A 333 2.12 -0.44 -13.95
CA TRP A 333 3.36 -0.49 -13.16
C TRP A 333 4.24 -1.69 -13.54
N GLN A 334 3.63 -2.87 -13.74
CA GLN A 334 4.33 -4.07 -14.18
C GLN A 334 5.02 -3.85 -15.53
N SER A 335 4.28 -3.36 -16.53
CA SER A 335 4.85 -3.05 -17.84
C SER A 335 5.96 -2.00 -17.79
N ALA A 336 5.80 -0.95 -16.98
CA ALA A 336 6.84 0.07 -16.81
C ALA A 336 8.13 -0.45 -16.14
N ASN A 337 8.04 -1.57 -15.42
CA ASN A 337 9.18 -2.22 -14.75
C ASN A 337 9.65 -3.50 -15.46
N ASN A 338 9.24 -3.72 -16.71
CA ASN A 338 9.57 -4.91 -17.52
C ASN A 338 9.12 -6.24 -16.88
N TYR A 339 8.05 -6.23 -16.10
CA TYR A 339 7.35 -7.43 -15.67
C TYR A 339 6.27 -7.82 -16.67
N GLU A 340 5.95 -9.12 -16.73
CA GLU A 340 4.77 -9.58 -17.45
C GLU A 340 3.50 -8.94 -16.86
N ARG A 341 2.60 -8.50 -17.75
CA ARG A 341 1.41 -7.72 -17.38
C ARG A 341 0.27 -8.63 -16.93
N THR A 342 0.41 -9.25 -15.77
CA THR A 342 -0.60 -10.14 -15.19
C THR A 342 -1.71 -9.41 -14.45
N THR A 343 -1.49 -8.16 -14.02
CA THR A 343 -2.38 -7.34 -13.17
C THR A 343 -2.56 -7.83 -11.73
N TYR A 344 -1.81 -8.88 -11.34
CA TYR A 344 -1.76 -9.43 -10.00
C TYR A 344 -0.34 -9.31 -9.43
N LEU A 345 -0.23 -8.99 -8.15
CA LEU A 345 1.06 -8.71 -7.51
C LEU A 345 1.64 -9.92 -6.79
N THR A 346 2.96 -10.09 -6.91
CA THR A 346 3.74 -10.99 -6.05
C THR A 346 4.28 -10.23 -4.82
N ALA A 347 4.75 -10.96 -3.79
CA ALA A 347 5.36 -10.35 -2.60
C ALA A 347 6.54 -9.43 -2.98
N ALA A 348 7.45 -9.93 -3.83
CA ALA A 348 8.61 -9.15 -4.29
C ALA A 348 8.21 -7.88 -5.07
N GLN A 349 7.11 -7.94 -5.84
CA GLN A 349 6.58 -6.75 -6.53
C GLN A 349 6.00 -5.74 -5.54
N ILE A 350 5.31 -6.18 -4.49
CA ILE A 350 4.80 -5.31 -3.41
C ILE A 350 5.97 -4.60 -2.71
N ASP A 351 7.03 -5.31 -2.37
CA ASP A 351 8.21 -4.73 -1.73
C ASP A 351 8.90 -3.69 -2.62
N ARG A 352 8.95 -3.94 -3.93
CA ARG A 352 9.48 -3.00 -4.91
C ARG A 352 8.62 -1.74 -5.05
N ILE A 353 7.30 -1.89 -5.05
CA ILE A 353 6.35 -0.76 -5.03
C ILE A 353 6.54 0.07 -3.75
N GLN A 354 6.63 -0.58 -2.59
CA GLN A 354 6.85 0.07 -1.30
C GLN A 354 8.18 0.85 -1.30
N SER A 355 9.28 0.22 -1.70
CA SER A 355 10.60 0.86 -1.76
C SER A 355 10.62 2.08 -2.69
N ALA A 356 9.98 1.98 -3.86
CA ALA A 356 9.87 3.10 -4.79
C ALA A 356 9.02 4.24 -4.21
N ALA A 357 7.94 3.91 -3.51
CA ALA A 357 7.07 4.87 -2.82
C ALA A 357 7.81 5.60 -1.70
N ASP A 358 8.63 4.90 -0.92
CA ASP A 358 9.43 5.50 0.16
C ASP A 358 10.47 6.49 -0.39
N VAL A 359 11.15 6.13 -1.49
CA VAL A 359 12.06 7.04 -2.19
C VAL A 359 11.32 8.28 -2.70
N ARG A 360 10.13 8.09 -3.29
CA ARG A 360 9.33 9.20 -3.80
C ARG A 360 8.80 10.11 -2.68
N ALA A 361 8.39 9.54 -1.55
CA ALA A 361 7.98 10.27 -0.37
C ALA A 361 9.12 11.15 0.15
N ALA A 362 10.30 10.58 0.35
CA ALA A 362 11.48 11.31 0.81
C ALA A 362 11.89 12.43 -0.14
N GLN A 363 11.76 12.23 -1.46
CA GLN A 363 11.99 13.28 -2.44
C GLN A 363 11.00 14.44 -2.28
N LEU A 364 9.70 14.14 -2.19
CA LEU A 364 8.66 15.17 -2.03
C LEU A 364 8.82 15.94 -0.72
N GLU A 365 9.23 15.29 0.35
CA GLU A 365 9.53 15.93 1.63
C GLU A 365 10.72 16.90 1.51
N ARG A 366 11.79 16.51 0.82
CA ARG A 366 12.94 17.38 0.55
C ARG A 366 12.54 18.58 -0.30
N GLU A 367 11.81 18.36 -1.39
CA GLU A 367 11.30 19.45 -2.24
C GLU A 367 10.39 20.40 -1.46
N ALA A 368 9.49 19.87 -0.62
CA ALA A 368 8.63 20.67 0.23
C ALA A 368 9.43 21.45 1.29
N ALA A 369 10.44 20.83 1.90
CA ALA A 369 11.33 21.49 2.86
C ALA A 369 12.14 22.62 2.20
N GLU A 370 12.67 22.39 1.00
CA GLU A 370 13.39 23.39 0.23
C GLU A 370 12.50 24.57 -0.16
N ARG A 371 11.26 24.30 -0.60
CA ARG A 371 10.27 25.35 -0.89
C ARG A 371 9.94 26.17 0.36
N ARG A 372 9.60 25.51 1.48
CA ARG A 372 9.34 26.20 2.76
C ARG A 372 10.54 27.04 3.20
N ALA A 373 11.75 26.47 3.13
CA ALA A 373 12.97 27.20 3.48
C ALA A 373 13.25 28.37 2.53
N ALA A 374 12.88 28.28 1.25
CA ALA A 374 12.98 29.39 0.30
C ALA A 374 11.94 30.48 0.60
N GLU A 375 10.70 30.12 0.88
CA GLU A 375 9.61 31.03 1.27
C GLU A 375 9.97 31.76 2.57
N GLU A 376 10.41 31.05 3.61
CA GLU A 376 10.85 31.66 4.86
C GLU A 376 12.08 32.57 4.68
N ARG A 377 13.01 32.21 3.79
CA ARG A 377 14.15 33.10 3.46
C ARG A 377 13.66 34.38 2.78
N ALA A 378 12.70 34.28 1.86
CA ALA A 378 12.11 35.43 1.19
C ALA A 378 11.30 36.31 2.15
N ASP A 379 10.53 35.69 3.05
CA ASP A 379 9.83 36.35 4.15
C ASP A 379 10.82 37.11 5.05
N ARG A 380 11.84 36.42 5.57
CA ARG A 380 12.87 37.03 6.43
C ARG A 380 13.61 38.18 5.75
N ALA A 381 13.90 38.06 4.45
CA ALA A 381 14.50 39.13 3.66
C ALA A 381 13.53 40.32 3.54
N TYR A 382 12.27 40.07 3.21
CA TYR A 382 11.25 41.11 3.07
C TYR A 382 11.02 41.87 4.39
N TRP A 383 10.96 41.16 5.52
CA TRP A 383 10.88 41.77 6.84
C TRP A 383 12.08 42.69 7.15
N ARG A 384 13.30 42.25 6.81
CA ARG A 384 14.51 43.05 7.00
C ARG A 384 14.49 44.30 6.13
N ASP A 385 14.10 44.17 4.87
CA ASP A 385 14.06 45.27 3.90
C ASP A 385 12.98 46.32 4.26
N LEU A 386 11.89 45.89 4.90
CA LEU A 386 10.85 46.77 5.46
C LEU A 386 11.27 47.50 6.76
N GLY A 387 12.53 47.37 7.18
CA GLY A 387 13.02 48.00 8.41
C GLY A 387 12.61 47.26 9.67
N GLN A 388 12.38 45.95 9.59
CA GLN A 388 12.11 45.07 10.74
C GLN A 388 10.90 45.52 11.59
N GLY A 389 9.89 46.11 10.94
CA GLY A 389 8.67 46.55 11.61
C GLY A 389 8.88 47.72 12.57
N ALA A 390 9.73 48.68 12.20
CA ALA A 390 9.87 49.95 12.93
C ALA A 390 8.63 50.86 12.78
N ASP A 391 7.99 50.83 11.62
CA ASP A 391 6.88 51.74 11.28
C ASP A 391 5.56 50.97 11.06
N GLU A 392 4.44 51.60 11.42
CA GLU A 392 3.08 51.04 11.23
C GLU A 392 2.81 50.64 9.77
N ALA A 393 3.21 51.49 8.82
CA ALA A 393 3.00 51.22 7.40
C ALA A 393 3.74 49.94 6.94
N SER A 394 4.96 49.73 7.44
CA SER A 394 5.76 48.54 7.17
C SER A 394 5.14 47.29 7.79
N LEU A 395 4.63 47.37 9.03
CA LEU A 395 3.93 46.27 9.68
C LEU A 395 2.68 45.84 8.90
N ARG A 396 1.85 46.81 8.48
CA ARG A 396 0.65 46.53 7.65
C ARG A 396 1.02 45.96 6.28
N ALA A 397 2.08 46.48 5.64
CA ALA A 397 2.56 45.97 4.36
C ALA A 397 3.07 44.52 4.47
N TYR A 398 3.81 44.21 5.54
CA TYR A 398 4.25 42.86 5.86
C TYR A 398 3.07 41.89 6.03
N LEU A 399 2.12 42.20 6.91
CA LEU A 399 0.95 41.36 7.18
C LEU A 399 0.06 41.16 5.95
N LYS A 400 0.02 42.14 5.04
CA LYS A 400 -0.70 42.00 3.76
C LYS A 400 -0.03 40.98 2.83
N ARG A 401 1.31 40.88 2.84
CA ARG A 401 2.07 39.99 1.95
C ARG A 401 2.25 38.60 2.54
N TYR A 402 2.51 38.52 3.84
CA TYR A 402 2.78 37.30 4.61
C TYR A 402 1.86 37.27 5.85
N PRO A 403 0.55 36.97 5.66
CA PRO A 403 -0.40 36.97 6.78
C PRO A 403 -0.06 35.93 7.85
N ASP A 404 0.51 34.80 7.45
CA ASP A 404 0.94 33.69 8.32
C ASP A 404 2.48 33.50 8.25
N GLY A 405 3.22 34.57 7.97
CA GLY A 405 4.68 34.57 7.89
C GLY A 405 5.38 34.37 9.24
N VAL A 406 6.70 34.22 9.20
CA VAL A 406 7.56 33.99 10.38
C VAL A 406 7.42 35.12 11.43
N TYR A 407 7.15 36.35 10.99
CA TYR A 407 6.99 37.51 11.87
C TYR A 407 5.57 38.04 11.95
N SER A 408 4.56 37.30 11.48
CA SER A 408 3.18 37.81 11.47
C SER A 408 2.66 38.12 12.88
N GLU A 409 2.89 37.23 13.84
CA GLU A 409 2.51 37.45 15.24
C GLU A 409 3.22 38.66 15.84
N VAL A 410 4.54 38.76 15.64
CA VAL A 410 5.34 39.91 16.10
C VAL A 410 4.85 41.21 15.46
N ALA A 411 4.48 41.18 14.18
CA ALA A 411 4.01 42.34 13.46
C ALA A 411 2.62 42.79 13.93
N ARG A 412 1.71 41.85 14.22
CA ARG A 412 0.39 42.13 14.80
C ARG A 412 0.53 42.75 16.19
N GLU A 413 1.32 42.14 17.06
CA GLU A 413 1.54 42.63 18.43
C GLU A 413 2.09 44.07 18.45
N ARG A 414 3.07 44.36 17.59
CA ARG A 414 3.61 45.73 17.46
C ARG A 414 2.60 46.71 16.90
N LEU A 415 1.79 46.30 15.92
CA LEU A 415 0.76 47.14 15.34
C LEU A 415 -0.30 47.50 16.39
N ASP A 416 -0.75 46.50 17.14
CA ASP A 416 -1.72 46.67 18.24
C ASP A 416 -1.18 47.62 19.31
N ALA A 417 0.12 47.52 19.65
CA ALA A 417 0.76 48.43 20.59
C ALA A 417 0.77 49.89 20.09
N ILE A 418 1.10 50.12 18.82
CA ILE A 418 1.08 51.46 18.20
C ILE A 418 -0.36 52.01 18.16
N GLU A 419 -1.33 51.19 17.78
CA GLU A 419 -2.75 51.58 17.75
C GLU A 419 -3.28 51.89 19.15
N ALA A 420 -2.92 51.09 20.15
CA ALA A 420 -3.28 51.32 21.55
C ALA A 420 -2.68 52.63 22.08
N GLU A 421 -1.40 52.90 21.81
CA GLU A 421 -0.74 54.14 22.21
C GLU A 421 -1.41 55.37 21.55
N ARG A 422 -1.72 55.30 20.25
CA ARG A 422 -2.45 56.35 19.54
C ARG A 422 -3.84 56.58 20.15
N ALA A 423 -4.57 55.50 20.44
CA ALA A 423 -5.87 55.60 21.06
C ALA A 423 -5.79 56.23 22.47
N ASP A 424 -4.75 55.92 23.24
CA ASP A 424 -4.47 56.55 24.53
C ASP A 424 -4.13 58.04 24.41
N GLN A 425 -3.36 58.44 23.39
CA GLN A 425 -3.09 59.85 23.11
C GLN A 425 -4.37 60.62 22.81
N VAL A 426 -5.22 60.10 21.92
CA VAL A 426 -6.52 60.71 21.59
C VAL A 426 -7.40 60.82 22.85
N ARG A 427 -7.47 59.76 23.67
CA ARG A 427 -8.20 59.80 24.95
C ARG A 427 -7.65 60.85 25.92
N ARG A 428 -6.34 61.04 25.98
CA ARG A 428 -5.72 62.08 26.83
C ARG A 428 -6.06 63.48 26.32
N GLU A 429 -5.91 63.73 25.02
CA GLU A 429 -6.26 65.00 24.40
C GLU A 429 -7.74 65.33 24.58
N GLU A 430 -8.62 64.35 24.40
CA GLU A 430 -10.06 64.50 24.63
C GLU A 430 -10.36 64.90 26.07
N ARG A 431 -9.76 64.23 27.06
CA ARG A 431 -9.96 64.57 28.48
C ARG A 431 -9.46 65.98 28.81
N LEU A 432 -8.32 66.39 28.26
CA LEU A 432 -7.80 67.76 28.46
C LEU A 432 -8.71 68.80 27.82
N ALA A 433 -9.16 68.55 26.59
CA ALA A 433 -10.10 69.42 25.90
C ALA A 433 -11.43 69.52 26.65
N TRP A 434 -11.92 68.42 27.23
CA TRP A 434 -13.10 68.41 28.09
C TRP A 434 -12.90 69.27 29.34
N GLN A 435 -11.79 69.10 30.06
CA GLN A 435 -11.46 69.92 31.23
C GLN A 435 -11.40 71.41 30.92
N GLU A 436 -10.81 71.80 29.79
CA GLU A 436 -10.78 73.20 29.34
C GLU A 436 -12.19 73.70 29.00
N THR A 437 -13.01 72.86 28.37
CA THR A 437 -14.40 73.17 28.03
C THR A 437 -15.23 73.43 29.28
N GLU A 438 -15.08 72.60 30.32
CA GLU A 438 -15.72 72.77 31.63
C GLU A 438 -15.26 74.06 32.33
N GLN A 439 -13.97 74.42 32.24
CA GLN A 439 -13.45 75.66 32.84
C GLN A 439 -14.02 76.91 32.16
N ARG A 440 -14.13 76.91 30.83
CA ARG A 440 -14.69 78.03 30.06
C ARG A 440 -16.20 78.14 30.27
N ASN A 441 -16.89 76.99 30.38
CA ASN A 441 -18.33 76.87 30.64
C ASN A 441 -19.22 77.80 29.78
N THR A 442 -18.96 77.88 28.48
CA THR A 442 -19.77 78.67 27.53
C THR A 442 -20.38 77.77 26.46
N ILE A 443 -21.52 78.18 25.89
CA ILE A 443 -22.19 77.45 24.80
C ILE A 443 -21.23 77.19 23.64
N GLN A 444 -20.42 78.20 23.27
CA GLN A 444 -19.45 78.09 22.18
C GLN A 444 -18.38 77.03 22.48
N ALA A 445 -17.82 77.00 23.70
CA ALA A 445 -16.80 76.03 24.07
C ALA A 445 -17.33 74.58 23.97
N TYR A 446 -18.54 74.31 24.45
CA TYR A 446 -19.16 72.99 24.35
C TYR A 446 -19.49 72.60 22.89
N GLN A 447 -19.87 73.57 22.04
CA GLN A 447 -20.09 73.32 20.61
C GLN A 447 -18.78 73.01 19.87
N GLU A 448 -17.70 73.75 20.18
CA GLU A 448 -16.35 73.48 19.66
C GLU A 448 -15.87 72.08 20.06
N PHE A 449 -16.09 71.68 21.31
CA PHE A 449 -15.79 70.34 21.79
C PHE A 449 -16.56 69.26 21.02
N LEU A 450 -17.88 69.41 20.85
CA LEU A 450 -18.72 68.46 20.11
C LEU A 450 -18.36 68.34 18.63
N ASN A 451 -17.92 69.44 18.01
CA ASN A 451 -17.46 69.42 16.62
C ASN A 451 -16.12 68.68 16.49
N ARG A 452 -15.22 68.84 17.46
CA ARG A 452 -13.90 68.20 17.46
C ARG A 452 -13.96 66.73 17.88
N PHE A 453 -14.82 66.39 18.85
CA PHE A 453 -14.98 65.04 19.40
C PHE A 453 -16.46 64.59 19.39
N PRO A 454 -17.03 64.34 18.20
CA PRO A 454 -18.46 64.05 18.06
C PRO A 454 -18.91 62.72 18.66
N GLN A 455 -17.99 61.76 18.79
CA GLN A 455 -18.25 60.42 19.37
C GLN A 455 -17.73 60.29 20.80
N SER A 456 -17.43 61.41 21.46
CA SER A 456 -16.91 61.42 22.82
C SER A 456 -17.91 60.85 23.84
N PRO A 457 -17.47 60.14 24.89
CA PRO A 457 -18.34 59.83 26.03
C PRO A 457 -18.87 61.08 26.74
N PHE A 458 -18.21 62.24 26.57
CA PHE A 458 -18.65 63.51 27.13
C PHE A 458 -19.69 64.24 26.25
N ALA A 459 -20.02 63.73 25.07
CA ALA A 459 -20.88 64.42 24.11
C ALA A 459 -22.30 64.69 24.66
N GLU A 460 -22.90 63.71 25.33
CA GLU A 460 -24.22 63.88 25.95
C GLU A 460 -24.19 64.94 27.08
N THR A 461 -23.13 64.92 27.89
CA THR A 461 -22.93 65.90 28.96
C THR A 461 -22.75 67.32 28.39
N ALA A 462 -21.99 67.47 27.30
CA ALA A 462 -21.81 68.73 26.60
C ALA A 462 -23.13 69.29 26.05
N ARG A 463 -23.95 68.43 25.42
CA ARG A 463 -25.28 68.80 24.88
C ARG A 463 -26.22 69.27 25.98
N ALA A 464 -26.27 68.53 27.09
CA ALA A 464 -27.07 68.91 28.25
C ALA A 464 -26.66 70.28 28.81
N ARG A 465 -25.34 70.54 28.91
CA ARG A 465 -24.84 71.81 29.42
C ARG A 465 -25.10 72.99 28.49
N ILE A 466 -25.07 72.76 27.17
CA ILE A 466 -25.49 73.77 26.19
C ILE A 466 -26.95 74.16 26.40
N ALA A 467 -27.85 73.18 26.55
CA ALA A 467 -29.28 73.43 26.74
C ALA A 467 -29.53 74.25 28.00
N GLU A 468 -28.89 73.89 29.12
CA GLU A 468 -29.00 74.63 30.38
C GLU A 468 -28.50 76.08 30.26
N LEU A 469 -27.34 76.29 29.66
CA LEU A 469 -26.79 77.64 29.45
C LEU A 469 -27.64 78.48 28.48
N GLN A 470 -28.26 77.84 27.48
CA GLN A 470 -29.21 78.50 26.58
C GLN A 470 -30.47 78.92 27.31
N ASP A 471 -31.04 78.04 28.14
CA ASP A 471 -32.21 78.32 28.95
C ASP A 471 -31.93 79.46 29.93
N ASP A 472 -30.78 79.45 30.61
CA ASP A 472 -30.37 80.54 31.50
C ASP A 472 -30.22 81.87 30.76
N ARG A 473 -29.61 81.86 29.57
CA ARG A 473 -29.48 83.05 28.72
C ARG A 473 -30.84 83.55 28.23
N ASN A 474 -31.72 82.66 27.80
CA ASN A 474 -33.07 82.99 27.36
C ASN A 474 -33.89 83.56 28.51
N ASN A 475 -33.83 82.95 29.69
CA ASN A 475 -34.47 83.43 30.91
C ASN A 475 -33.91 84.80 31.32
N ALA A 476 -32.60 85.02 31.22
CA ALA A 476 -31.99 86.32 31.48
C ALA A 476 -32.48 87.40 30.49
N ALA A 477 -32.47 87.10 29.19
CA ALA A 477 -32.96 88.01 28.15
C ALA A 477 -34.47 88.33 28.34
N GLN A 478 -35.28 87.32 28.65
CA GLN A 478 -36.70 87.50 28.97
C GLN A 478 -36.91 88.35 30.22
N ARG A 479 -36.10 88.16 31.28
CA ARG A 479 -36.14 89.01 32.49
C ARG A 479 -35.76 90.45 32.18
N GLU A 480 -34.72 90.68 31.38
CA GLU A 480 -34.29 92.03 30.98
C GLU A 480 -35.34 92.73 30.11
N GLU A 481 -35.95 92.02 29.17
CA GLU A 481 -37.06 92.54 28.36
C GLU A 481 -38.28 92.85 29.22
N ALA A 482 -38.67 91.93 30.11
CA ALA A 482 -39.78 92.14 31.03
C ALA A 482 -39.52 93.33 31.99
N GLN A 483 -38.28 93.51 32.46
CA GLN A 483 -37.88 94.66 33.26
C GLN A 483 -37.91 95.96 32.45
N ARG A 484 -37.52 95.95 31.17
CA ARG A 484 -37.61 97.13 30.28
C ARG A 484 -39.07 97.53 30.04
N ILE A 485 -39.94 96.57 29.76
CA ILE A 485 -41.38 96.81 29.59
C ILE A 485 -41.97 97.38 30.89
N GLU A 486 -41.62 96.81 32.03
CA GLU A 486 -42.06 97.34 33.33
C GLU A 486 -41.58 98.77 33.59
N ASN A 487 -40.35 99.11 33.21
CA ASN A 487 -39.87 100.47 33.34
C ASN A 487 -40.65 101.46 32.45
N GLN A 488 -41.25 101.01 31.34
CA GLN A 488 -42.10 101.84 30.50
C GLN A 488 -43.52 101.99 31.06
N VAL A 489 -44.09 100.91 31.61
CA VAL A 489 -45.48 100.87 32.11
C VAL A 489 -45.60 101.38 33.54
N ALA A 490 -44.65 101.00 34.40
CA ALA A 490 -44.58 101.29 35.82
C ALA A 490 -43.25 101.97 36.18
N GLY A 491 -42.74 102.85 35.32
CA GLY A 491 -41.52 103.62 35.57
C GLY A 491 -41.67 104.77 36.57
N ASN A 492 -42.89 105.26 36.78
CA ASN A 492 -43.16 106.36 37.69
C ASN A 492 -43.28 105.83 39.15
N PRO A 493 -42.60 106.43 40.14
CA PRO A 493 -42.72 106.03 41.55
C PRO A 493 -44.17 105.95 42.07
N VAL A 494 -45.05 106.83 41.59
CA VAL A 494 -46.47 106.86 41.98
C VAL A 494 -47.23 105.64 41.43
N THR A 495 -46.93 105.20 40.21
CA THR A 495 -47.60 104.01 39.63
C THR A 495 -47.13 102.72 40.27
N ARG A 496 -45.88 102.63 40.74
CA ARG A 496 -45.39 101.46 41.50
C ARG A 496 -46.10 101.28 42.84
N LEU A 497 -46.26 102.38 43.60
CA LEU A 497 -47.02 102.40 44.86
C LEU A 497 -48.49 101.99 44.65
N LEU A 498 -49.11 102.45 43.56
CA LEU A 498 -50.48 102.08 43.22
C LEU A 498 -50.63 100.57 42.97
N VAL A 499 -49.68 99.97 42.23
CA VAL A 499 -49.66 98.54 41.97
C VAL A 499 -49.55 97.75 43.28
N GLU A 500 -48.58 98.07 44.13
CA GLU A 500 -48.39 97.38 45.43
C GLU A 500 -49.66 97.48 46.28
N ARG A 501 -50.22 98.68 46.44
CA ARG A 501 -51.48 98.85 47.19
C ARG A 501 -52.63 98.03 46.60
N ARG A 502 -52.71 97.92 45.27
CA ARG A 502 -53.76 97.12 44.62
C ARG A 502 -53.53 95.62 44.80
N LEU A 503 -52.29 95.14 44.71
CA LEU A 503 -51.94 93.76 45.00
C LEU A 503 -52.26 93.38 46.45
N GLU A 504 -52.02 94.28 47.41
CA GLU A 504 -52.39 94.08 48.82
C GLU A 504 -53.91 93.98 48.99
N GLN A 505 -54.68 94.89 48.39
CA GLN A 505 -56.15 94.86 48.45
C GLN A 505 -56.74 93.56 47.87
N LEU A 506 -56.10 93.00 46.85
CA LEU A 506 -56.49 91.75 46.22
C LEU A 506 -55.95 90.51 46.99
N GLY A 507 -55.26 90.71 48.12
CA GLY A 507 -54.77 89.63 48.99
C GLY A 507 -53.49 88.95 48.52
N PHE A 508 -52.72 89.53 47.60
CA PHE A 508 -51.49 88.92 47.06
C PHE A 508 -50.21 89.23 47.86
N GLU A 509 -50.31 90.01 48.94
CA GLU A 509 -49.24 90.28 49.93
C GLU A 509 -47.90 90.74 49.30
N PRO A 510 -47.83 91.95 48.72
CA PRO A 510 -46.60 92.44 48.10
C PRO A 510 -45.49 92.81 49.10
N GLY A 511 -45.78 92.91 50.40
CA GLY A 511 -44.83 93.35 51.43
C GLY A 511 -45.02 94.83 51.78
N ALA A 512 -43.92 95.53 52.08
CA ALA A 512 -43.96 96.96 52.34
C ALA A 512 -44.32 97.74 51.06
N ILE A 513 -45.22 98.71 51.18
CA ILE A 513 -45.67 99.55 50.05
C ILE A 513 -44.77 100.78 49.98
N ASP A 514 -43.63 100.65 49.30
CA ASP A 514 -42.59 101.68 49.19
C ASP A 514 -42.24 102.05 47.75
N GLY A 515 -42.89 101.42 46.77
CA GLY A 515 -42.67 101.63 45.34
C GLY A 515 -41.43 100.93 44.79
N GLN A 516 -40.80 100.03 45.56
CA GLN A 516 -39.69 99.19 45.13
C GLN A 516 -40.16 97.74 44.96
N PHE A 517 -40.18 97.25 43.71
CA PHE A 517 -40.56 95.87 43.43
C PHE A 517 -39.45 94.86 43.80
N ASP A 518 -39.32 94.60 45.10
CA ASP A 518 -38.37 93.69 45.72
C ASP A 518 -38.76 92.21 45.54
N ARG A 519 -38.03 91.29 46.19
CA ARG A 519 -38.33 89.85 46.07
C ARG A 519 -39.75 89.48 46.54
N ALA A 520 -40.35 90.21 47.50
CA ALA A 520 -41.72 89.95 47.97
C ALA A 520 -42.74 90.46 46.94
N ALA A 521 -42.61 91.70 46.48
CA ALA A 521 -43.48 92.28 45.47
C ALA A 521 -43.43 91.48 44.15
N ARG A 522 -42.25 91.02 43.71
CA ARG A 522 -42.07 90.16 42.54
C ARG A 522 -42.82 88.82 42.66
N ARG A 523 -42.86 88.23 43.86
CA ARG A 523 -43.63 87.00 44.11
C ARG A 523 -45.14 87.29 44.06
N ALA A 524 -45.58 88.40 44.66
CA ALA A 524 -46.98 88.82 44.61
C ALA A 524 -47.45 89.06 43.17
N ILE A 525 -46.64 89.75 42.36
CA ILE A 525 -46.91 89.96 40.93
C ILE A 525 -47.01 88.62 40.18
N ARG A 526 -46.09 87.66 40.41
CA ARG A 526 -46.18 86.32 39.79
C ARG A 526 -47.46 85.58 40.17
N ARG A 527 -47.83 85.60 41.47
CA ARG A 527 -49.07 84.97 41.94
C ARG A 527 -50.31 85.60 41.31
N PHE A 528 -50.34 86.92 41.20
CA PHE A 528 -51.40 87.63 40.51
C PHE A 528 -51.46 87.23 39.02
N GLN A 529 -50.34 87.31 38.30
CA GLN A 529 -50.25 86.91 36.89
C GLN A 529 -50.73 85.48 36.67
N GLN A 530 -50.33 84.55 37.54
CA GLN A 530 -50.76 83.15 37.49
C GLN A 530 -52.28 83.01 37.76
N SER A 531 -52.82 83.72 38.75
CA SER A 531 -54.26 83.70 39.06
C SER A 531 -55.13 84.22 37.91
N GLN A 532 -54.58 85.12 37.10
CA GLN A 532 -55.27 85.75 35.97
C GLN A 532 -55.00 85.05 34.64
N GLY A 533 -54.23 83.95 34.63
CA GLY A 533 -53.90 83.19 33.42
C GLY A 533 -53.08 83.96 32.39
N ILE A 534 -52.34 85.00 32.82
CA ILE A 534 -51.44 85.79 31.96
C ILE A 534 -49.98 85.36 32.16
N GLN A 535 -49.11 85.70 31.21
CA GLN A 535 -47.70 85.27 31.22
C GLN A 535 -47.00 85.63 32.55
N VAL A 536 -46.50 84.61 33.25
CA VAL A 536 -45.89 84.74 34.58
C VAL A 536 -44.42 85.15 34.45
N THR A 537 -44.17 86.45 34.33
CA THR A 537 -42.82 87.01 34.25
C THR A 537 -42.33 87.53 35.61
N GLY A 538 -43.27 87.88 36.50
CA GLY A 538 -42.98 88.61 37.74
C GLY A 538 -42.66 90.09 37.54
N PHE A 539 -42.81 90.59 36.31
CA PHE A 539 -42.70 92.00 35.96
C PHE A 539 -44.02 92.48 35.37
N ILE A 540 -44.34 93.76 35.55
CA ILE A 540 -45.62 94.31 35.15
C ILE A 540 -45.55 94.79 33.70
N ASN A 541 -46.32 94.18 32.82
CA ASN A 541 -46.58 94.69 31.48
C ASN A 541 -47.94 95.43 31.41
N GLN A 542 -48.27 96.00 30.25
CA GLN A 542 -49.52 96.76 30.08
C GLN A 542 -50.76 95.90 30.36
N GLU A 543 -50.77 94.64 29.93
CA GLU A 543 -51.87 93.71 30.22
C GLU A 543 -52.02 93.43 31.72
N THR A 544 -50.89 93.18 32.41
CA THR A 544 -50.87 92.97 33.87
C THR A 544 -51.41 94.21 34.59
N MET A 545 -50.99 95.41 34.17
CA MET A 545 -51.45 96.68 34.75
C MET A 545 -52.96 96.89 34.53
N VAL A 546 -53.46 96.68 33.32
CA VAL A 546 -54.89 96.85 32.99
C VAL A 546 -55.73 95.87 33.80
N ARG A 547 -55.35 94.58 33.84
CA ARG A 547 -56.09 93.58 34.62
C ARG A 547 -56.05 93.87 36.12
N LEU A 548 -54.91 94.31 36.65
CA LEU A 548 -54.77 94.66 38.07
C LEU A 548 -55.72 95.80 38.49
N LEU A 549 -55.94 96.77 37.61
CA LEU A 549 -56.86 97.89 37.84
C LEU A 549 -58.32 97.57 37.51
N ALA A 550 -58.59 96.57 36.66
CA ALA A 550 -59.93 96.22 36.19
C ALA A 550 -60.63 95.16 37.05
N VAL A 551 -59.88 94.25 37.68
CA VAL A 551 -60.43 93.32 38.69
C VAL A 551 -60.99 94.18 39.82
N ARG A 552 -62.27 94.06 40.17
CA ARG A 552 -62.94 94.89 41.20
C ARG A 552 -62.89 94.24 42.57
#